data_AF-A0A8S1F5R8-F1
#
_entry.id   AF-A0A8S1F5R8-F1
#
_cell.length_a   1.000
_cell.length_b   1.000
_cell.length_c   1.000
_cell.angle_alpha   90.00
_cell.angle_beta   90.00
_cell.angle_gamma   90.00
#
_symmetry.space_group_name_H-M   'P 1'
#
loop_
_entity.id
_entity.type
_entity.pdbx_description
1 polymer ?
#
loop_
_entity_poly.entity_id
_entity_poly.type
_entity_poly.pdbx_seq_one_letter_code
_entity_poly.pdbx_strand_id
1 'polypeptide(L)'
;MRFYLVLLVSLNLCIAQFNIPLPFGNIVLNKNEKGDLEIGGGQSLNLFGWGGSRDFKLTSGNGTFKIDKTDKVLVNGTTFGGDGSFGIDEKRGIDVGQNVTIGNQTLIGGPGKESNFLEGLINLFKPQH
;
A
#
# COMPACT_ATOMS: atom_id res chain seq x y z
N MET A 1 40.42 -18.45 -5.87
CA MET A 1 39.55 -18.27 -4.68
C MET A 1 39.29 -16.82 -4.28
N ARG A 2 40.22 -15.86 -4.47
CA ARG A 2 40.02 -14.45 -4.07
C ARG A 2 38.93 -13.69 -4.87
N PHE A 3 38.76 -13.97 -6.17
CA PHE A 3 37.70 -13.33 -6.98
C PHE A 3 36.28 -13.81 -6.65
N TYR A 4 36.12 -15.08 -6.24
CA TYR A 4 34.81 -15.62 -5.85
C TYR A 4 34.26 -14.97 -4.58
N LEU A 5 35.14 -14.59 -3.66
CA LEU A 5 34.76 -13.93 -2.40
C LEU A 5 34.27 -12.49 -2.64
N VAL A 6 34.91 -11.76 -3.55
CA VAL A 6 34.46 -10.42 -3.97
C VAL A 6 33.13 -10.50 -4.73
N LEU A 7 32.98 -11.50 -5.62
CA LEU A 7 31.75 -11.74 -6.36
C LEU A 7 30.59 -12.15 -5.42
N LEU A 8 30.84 -13.00 -4.42
CA LEU A 8 29.84 -13.40 -3.41
C LEU A 8 29.44 -12.22 -2.52
N VAL A 9 30.39 -11.39 -2.08
CA VAL A 9 30.10 -10.21 -1.26
C VAL A 9 29.32 -9.16 -2.05
N SER A 10 29.65 -8.93 -3.33
CA SER A 10 28.87 -8.04 -4.19
C SER A 10 27.49 -8.59 -4.55
N LEU A 11 27.34 -9.92 -4.69
CA LEU A 11 26.03 -10.56 -4.89
C LEU A 11 25.12 -10.42 -3.66
N ASN A 12 25.68 -10.57 -2.44
CA ASN A 12 24.92 -10.45 -1.19
C ASN A 12 24.48 -9.00 -0.91
N LEU A 13 25.29 -8.00 -1.28
CA LEU A 13 24.91 -6.58 -1.18
C LEU A 13 23.75 -6.19 -2.10
N CYS A 14 23.52 -6.93 -3.19
CA CYS A 14 22.45 -6.66 -4.15
C CYS A 14 21.05 -7.14 -3.69
N ILE A 15 20.98 -7.96 -2.63
CA ILE A 15 19.74 -8.52 -2.04
C ILE A 15 19.54 -8.02 -0.61
N ALA A 16 20.07 -6.85 -0.27
CA ALA A 16 19.90 -6.29 1.06
C ALA A 16 18.45 -5.80 1.24
N GLN A 17 17.63 -6.63 1.89
CA GLN A 17 16.34 -6.25 2.42
C GLN A 17 16.53 -5.60 3.79
N PHE A 18 16.12 -4.35 3.96
CA PHE A 18 16.18 -3.64 5.24
C PHE A 18 14.79 -3.56 5.85
N ASN A 19 14.65 -3.94 7.12
CA ASN A 19 13.43 -3.71 7.89
C ASN A 19 13.80 -2.97 9.18
N ILE A 20 13.31 -1.75 9.33
CA ILE A 20 13.56 -0.90 10.49
C ILE A 20 12.26 -0.87 11.31
N PRO A 21 12.17 -1.62 12.43
CA PRO A 21 11.02 -1.56 13.31
C PRO A 21 11.00 -0.22 14.07
N LEU A 22 9.82 0.38 14.15
CA LEU A 22 9.50 1.58 14.93
C LEU A 22 8.47 1.19 16.01
N PRO A 23 8.39 1.92 17.14
CA PRO A 23 7.49 1.58 18.24
C PRO A 23 6.01 1.37 17.86
N PHE A 24 5.57 1.98 16.75
CA PHE A 24 4.21 1.85 16.20
C PHE A 24 4.21 1.63 14.69
N GLY A 25 5.26 1.00 14.14
CA GLY A 25 5.36 0.82 12.70
C GLY A 25 6.65 0.16 12.21
N ASN A 26 6.88 0.20 10.92
CA ASN A 26 8.07 -0.34 10.28
C ASN A 26 8.33 0.36 8.95
N ILE A 27 9.60 0.40 8.53
CA ILE A 27 10.00 0.79 7.18
C ILE A 27 10.72 -0.41 6.57
N VAL A 28 10.29 -0.82 5.38
CA VAL A 28 10.85 -1.95 4.63
C VAL A 28 11.42 -1.43 3.32
N LEU A 29 12.67 -1.77 3.04
CA LEU A 29 13.25 -1.69 1.71
C LEU A 29 13.51 -3.11 1.25
N ASN A 30 12.94 -3.51 0.12
CA ASN A 30 13.13 -4.83 -0.46
C ASN A 30 13.31 -4.74 -1.97
N LYS A 31 13.79 -5.83 -2.56
CA LYS A 31 13.75 -6.04 -4.01
C LYS A 31 12.78 -7.18 -4.30
N ASN A 32 11.80 -6.96 -5.16
CA ASN A 32 10.83 -8.01 -5.49
C ASN A 32 11.46 -9.09 -6.40
N GLU A 33 10.73 -10.18 -6.65
CA GLU A 33 11.19 -11.30 -7.51
C GLU A 33 11.54 -10.88 -8.95
N LYS A 34 11.02 -9.74 -9.42
CA LYS A 34 11.31 -9.15 -10.74
C LYS A 34 12.54 -8.25 -10.73
N GLY A 35 13.13 -7.99 -9.57
CA GLY A 35 14.24 -7.08 -9.39
C GLY A 35 13.82 -5.61 -9.20
N ASP A 36 12.53 -5.32 -9.03
CA ASP A 36 12.07 -3.95 -8.78
C ASP A 36 12.33 -3.56 -7.32
N LEU A 37 12.66 -2.30 -7.09
CA LEU A 37 12.82 -1.74 -5.76
C LEU A 37 11.45 -1.52 -5.12
N GLU A 38 11.26 -2.06 -3.92
CA GLU A 38 10.07 -1.85 -3.10
C GLU A 38 10.46 -1.11 -1.82
N ILE A 39 9.83 0.05 -1.60
CA ILE A 39 9.97 0.84 -0.39
C ILE A 39 8.58 0.91 0.26
N GLY A 40 8.41 0.23 1.38
CA GLY A 40 7.18 0.23 2.15
C GLY A 40 7.38 0.85 3.52
N GLY A 41 6.32 1.37 4.09
CA GLY A 41 6.29 1.67 5.51
C GLY A 41 4.87 1.61 6.02
N GLY A 42 4.72 1.04 7.21
CA GLY A 42 3.46 0.89 7.89
C GLY A 42 3.53 1.48 9.28
N GLN A 43 2.44 2.07 9.74
CA GLN A 43 2.24 2.48 11.11
C GLN A 43 0.85 2.02 11.54
N SER A 44 0.74 1.44 12.74
CA SER A 44 -0.56 1.00 13.25
C SER A 44 -0.59 1.09 14.77
N LEU A 45 -1.68 1.63 15.28
CA LEU A 45 -1.97 1.73 16.70
C LEU A 45 -3.43 1.35 16.93
N ASN A 46 -3.69 0.46 17.88
CA ASN A 46 -5.03 0.12 18.33
C ASN A 46 -5.06 0.04 19.86
N LEU A 47 -5.84 0.92 20.48
CA LEU A 47 -6.07 1.02 21.91
C LEU A 47 -7.57 0.85 22.17
N PHE A 48 -7.96 -0.32 22.68
CA PHE A 48 -9.35 -0.61 23.08
C PHE A 48 -10.40 -0.35 21.98
N GLY A 49 -10.08 -0.63 20.72
CA GLY A 49 -11.00 -0.40 19.59
C GLY A 49 -10.96 1.03 19.03
N TRP A 50 -9.99 1.83 19.48
CA TRP A 50 -9.70 3.17 18.98
C TRP A 50 -8.28 3.21 18.45
N GLY A 51 -8.10 3.64 17.21
CA GLY A 51 -6.79 3.53 16.60
C GLY A 51 -6.74 3.99 15.16
N GLY A 52 -5.61 3.77 14.53
CA GLY A 52 -5.45 4.00 13.11
C GLY A 52 -4.24 3.28 12.56
N SER A 53 -4.32 2.95 11.28
CA SER A 53 -3.25 2.38 10.50
C SER A 53 -3.00 3.22 9.26
N ARG A 54 -1.73 3.49 8.98
CA ARG A 54 -1.27 4.15 7.77
C ARG A 54 -0.20 3.30 7.14
N ASP A 55 -0.39 2.92 5.89
CA ASP A 55 0.59 2.16 5.14
C ASP A 55 0.88 2.89 3.83
N PHE A 56 2.12 2.80 3.38
CA PHE A 56 2.52 3.22 2.04
C PHE A 56 3.45 2.18 1.46
N LYS A 57 3.39 2.02 0.14
CA LYS A 57 4.30 1.19 -0.62
C LYS A 57 4.60 1.88 -1.95
N LEU A 58 5.88 2.00 -2.26
CA LEU A 58 6.39 2.48 -3.54
C LEU A 58 7.14 1.33 -4.18
N THR A 59 6.76 0.96 -5.40
CA THR A 59 7.44 -0.02 -6.23
C THR A 59 7.98 0.69 -7.47
N SER A 60 9.27 0.52 -7.76
CA SER A 60 9.91 1.12 -8.93
C SER A 60 10.93 0.16 -9.55
N GLY A 61 10.74 -0.17 -10.83
CA GLY A 61 11.66 -1.04 -11.57
C GLY A 61 11.10 -1.48 -12.92
N ASN A 62 11.98 -1.83 -13.86
CA ASN A 62 11.64 -2.38 -15.18
C ASN A 62 10.43 -1.70 -15.88
N GLY A 63 10.46 -0.37 -16.00
CA GLY A 63 9.39 0.39 -16.66
C GLY A 63 8.08 0.51 -15.87
N THR A 64 8.09 0.08 -14.60
CA THR A 64 6.95 0.15 -13.68
C THR A 64 7.26 1.09 -12.52
N PHE A 65 6.32 1.99 -12.23
CA PHE A 65 6.32 2.84 -11.06
C PHE A 65 4.94 2.76 -10.41
N LYS A 66 4.85 2.36 -9.15
CA LYS A 66 3.58 2.24 -8.44
C LYS A 66 3.71 2.80 -7.03
N ILE A 67 2.72 3.57 -6.61
CA ILE A 67 2.54 4.04 -5.24
C ILE A 67 1.19 3.52 -4.77
N ASP A 68 1.19 2.81 -3.65
CA ASP A 68 0.02 2.43 -2.90
C ASP A 68 0.07 3.15 -1.55
N LYS A 69 -1.07 3.64 -1.09
CA LYS A 69 -1.25 4.30 0.20
C LYS A 69 -2.55 3.82 0.84
N THR A 70 -2.52 3.57 2.13
CA THR A 70 -3.66 3.16 2.94
C THR A 70 -3.70 4.04 4.17
N ASP A 71 -4.86 4.62 4.46
CA ASP A 71 -5.13 5.43 5.64
C ASP A 71 -6.44 4.97 6.25
N LYS A 72 -6.38 4.24 7.36
CA LYS A 72 -7.55 3.71 8.07
C LYS A 72 -7.52 4.12 9.53
N VAL A 73 -8.69 4.34 10.09
CA VAL A 73 -8.93 4.64 11.49
C VAL A 73 -9.94 3.64 12.03
N LEU A 74 -9.71 3.18 13.26
CA LEU A 74 -10.60 2.31 13.99
C LEU A 74 -11.30 3.16 15.05
N VAL A 75 -12.62 3.24 14.99
CA VAL A 75 -13.45 4.01 15.92
C VAL A 75 -14.48 3.06 16.51
N ASN A 76 -14.38 2.78 17.81
CA ASN A 76 -15.26 1.85 18.51
C ASN A 76 -15.36 0.47 17.81
N GLY A 77 -14.23 -0.08 17.36
CA GLY A 77 -14.17 -1.35 16.65
C GLY A 77 -14.63 -1.31 15.18
N THR A 78 -15.03 -0.14 14.68
CA THR A 78 -15.47 0.06 13.28
C THR A 78 -14.38 0.77 12.48
N THR A 79 -14.00 0.21 11.34
CA THR A 79 -12.93 0.75 10.50
C THR A 79 -13.47 1.77 9.50
N PHE A 80 -12.83 2.93 9.41
CA PHE A 80 -13.11 3.97 8.43
C PHE A 80 -11.81 4.36 7.75
N GLY A 81 -11.82 4.64 6.45
CA GLY A 81 -10.58 5.07 5.79
C GLY A 81 -10.61 4.99 4.28
N GLY A 82 -9.47 5.33 3.69
CA GLY A 82 -9.26 5.30 2.26
C GLY A 82 -7.99 4.54 1.89
N ASP A 83 -8.05 3.86 0.76
CA ASP A 83 -6.89 3.31 0.06
C ASP A 83 -6.75 4.06 -1.27
N GLY A 84 -5.53 4.37 -1.67
CA GLY A 84 -5.23 5.04 -2.93
C GLY A 84 -4.05 4.36 -3.60
N SER A 85 -4.16 4.11 -4.90
CA SER A 85 -3.08 3.58 -5.71
C SER A 85 -2.90 4.39 -6.97
N PHE A 86 -1.66 4.61 -7.35
CA PHE A 86 -1.27 5.21 -8.62
C PHE A 86 -0.11 4.41 -9.20
N GLY A 87 -0.29 3.90 -10.40
CA GLY A 87 0.67 3.08 -11.11
C GLY A 87 0.89 3.58 -12.54
N ILE A 88 2.11 3.44 -13.03
CA ILE A 88 2.47 3.55 -14.42
C ILE A 88 3.22 2.26 -14.74
N ASP A 89 2.75 1.52 -15.72
CA ASP A 89 3.37 0.30 -16.20
C ASP A 89 3.56 0.41 -17.71
N GLU A 90 4.76 0.10 -18.20
CA GLU A 90 5.11 0.22 -19.62
C GLU A 90 4.17 -0.57 -20.56
N LYS A 91 3.54 -1.65 -20.07
CA LYS A 91 2.62 -2.48 -20.86
C LYS A 91 1.16 -2.11 -20.67
N ARG A 92 0.78 -1.60 -19.49
CA ARG A 92 -0.62 -1.33 -19.11
C ARG A 92 -0.99 0.15 -19.08
N GLY A 93 -0.02 1.06 -19.14
CA GLY A 93 -0.23 2.51 -19.06
C GLY A 93 -0.45 2.98 -17.62
N ILE A 94 -1.30 3.99 -17.44
CA ILE A 94 -1.61 4.59 -16.14
C ILE A 94 -2.74 3.80 -15.46
N ASP A 95 -2.51 3.38 -14.23
CA ASP A 95 -3.49 2.72 -13.35
C ASP A 95 -3.76 3.62 -12.13
N VAL A 96 -5.02 3.88 -11.83
CA VAL A 96 -5.41 4.68 -10.66
C VAL A 96 -6.50 3.94 -9.91
N GLY A 97 -6.31 3.72 -8.61
CA GLY A 97 -7.29 3.08 -7.74
C GLY A 97 -7.58 3.97 -6.55
N GLN A 98 -8.84 4.01 -6.14
CA GLN A 98 -9.26 4.70 -4.92
C GLN A 98 -10.32 3.88 -4.25
N ASN A 99 -10.10 3.44 -3.02
CA ASN A 99 -11.10 2.72 -2.25
C ASN A 99 -11.46 3.50 -1.00
N VAL A 100 -12.70 3.38 -0.54
CA VAL A 100 -13.16 3.96 0.72
C VAL A 100 -13.81 2.85 1.52
N THR A 101 -13.31 2.63 2.74
CA THR A 101 -13.86 1.65 3.68
C THR A 101 -14.61 2.39 4.78
N ILE A 102 -15.86 2.00 5.02
CA ILE A 102 -16.70 2.52 6.10
C ILE A 102 -17.42 1.33 6.74
N GLY A 103 -16.99 0.98 7.96
CA GLY A 103 -17.41 -0.23 8.66
C GLY A 103 -17.16 -1.49 7.85
N ASN A 104 -18.23 -2.23 7.56
CA ASN A 104 -18.17 -3.49 6.81
C ASN A 104 -18.28 -3.31 5.29
N GLN A 105 -18.30 -2.07 4.79
CA GLN A 105 -18.42 -1.77 3.37
C GLN A 105 -17.13 -1.16 2.84
N THR A 106 -16.65 -1.67 1.70
CA THR A 106 -15.55 -1.07 0.95
C THR A 106 -16.02 -0.73 -0.45
N LEU A 107 -16.01 0.56 -0.75
CA LEU A 107 -16.34 1.09 -2.07
C LEU A 107 -15.06 1.17 -2.90
N ILE A 108 -15.11 0.69 -4.13
CA ILE A 108 -13.96 0.63 -5.04
C ILE A 108 -14.20 1.62 -6.17
N GLY A 109 -13.27 2.55 -6.32
CA GLY A 109 -13.24 3.61 -7.33
C GLY A 109 -11.94 3.59 -8.12
N GLY A 110 -11.89 4.45 -9.14
CA GLY A 110 -10.84 4.49 -10.16
C GLY A 110 -11.45 4.55 -11.57
N PRO A 111 -10.62 4.70 -12.61
CA PRO A 111 -11.06 4.81 -13.99
C PRO A 111 -11.98 3.66 -14.40
N GLY A 112 -13.16 3.99 -14.92
CA GLY A 112 -14.17 3.02 -15.37
C GLY A 112 -15.05 2.42 -14.25
N LYS A 113 -14.91 2.88 -13.00
CA LYS A 113 -15.71 2.43 -11.84
C LYS A 113 -16.45 3.58 -11.15
N GLU A 114 -16.44 4.77 -11.74
CA GLU A 114 -16.92 6.02 -11.14
C GLU A 114 -18.42 5.96 -10.80
N SER A 115 -19.25 5.41 -11.70
CA SER A 115 -20.70 5.30 -11.45
C SER A 115 -21.00 4.45 -10.22
N ASN A 116 -20.43 3.24 -10.16
CA ASN A 116 -20.63 2.32 -9.04
C ASN A 116 -20.05 2.87 -7.74
N PHE A 117 -18.93 3.58 -7.81
CA PHE A 117 -18.32 4.22 -6.66
C PHE A 117 -19.20 5.34 -6.09
N LEU A 118 -19.72 6.22 -6.95
CA LEU A 118 -20.61 7.31 -6.54
C LEU A 118 -21.96 6.78 -6.02
N GLU A 119 -22.55 5.79 -6.69
CA GLU A 119 -23.77 5.12 -6.22
C GLU A 119 -23.56 4.47 -4.85
N GLY A 120 -22.42 3.80 -4.68
CA GLY A 120 -22.01 3.23 -3.40
C GLY A 120 -21.91 4.28 -2.30
N LEU A 121 -21.26 5.42 -2.58
CA LEU A 121 -21.15 6.52 -1.62
C LEU A 121 -22.53 7.08 -1.26
N ILE A 122 -23.38 7.34 -2.25
CA ILE A 122 -24.74 7.83 -2.03
C ILE A 122 -25.53 6.88 -1.15
N ASN A 123 -25.46 5.58 -1.40
CA ASN A 123 -26.17 4.58 -0.59
C ASN A 123 -25.63 4.49 0.84
N LEU A 124 -24.35 4.77 1.04
CA LEU A 124 -23.71 4.74 2.35
C LEU A 124 -24.11 5.94 3.23
N PHE A 125 -24.36 7.10 2.61
CA PHE A 125 -24.81 8.32 3.30
C PHE A 125 -26.33 8.52 3.32
N LYS A 126 -27.11 7.64 2.67
CA LYS A 126 -28.57 7.68 2.78
C LYS A 126 -28.96 7.36 4.24
N PRO A 127 -29.81 8.18 4.88
CA PRO A 127 -30.34 7.85 6.18
C PRO A 127 -31.14 6.54 6.06
N GLN A 128 -30.77 5.55 6.88
CA GLN A 128 -31.57 4.34 7.02
C GLN A 128 -32.80 4.73 7.86
N HIS A 129 -33.94 4.88 7.20
CA HIS A 129 -35.24 5.06 7.85
C HIS A 129 -35.73 3.75 8.46
#